data_AF-A9KWQ6-F1
#
_entry.id   AF-A9KWQ6-F1
#
_cell.length_a   1.000
_cell.length_b   1.000
_cell.length_c   1.000
_cell.angle_alpha   90.00
_cell.angle_beta   90.00
_cell.angle_gamma   90.00
#
_symmetry.space_group_name_H-M   'P 1'
#
loop_
_entity.id
_entity.type
_entity.pdbx_description
1 polymer ?
#
loop_
_entity_poly.entity_id
_entity_poly.type
_entity_poly.pdbx_seq_one_letter_code
_entity_poly.pdbx_strand_id
1 'polypeptide(L)' 'MPAKIYRENAAENLAGLRHMALNMLRAETTKISVPMKLERCMMKIDFQERALLAGFASMAK' A
#
# COMPACT_ATOMS: atom_id res chain seq x y z
N MET A 1 7.57 -20.62 6.07
CA MET A 1 7.63 -20.96 4.64
C MET A 1 7.85 -19.66 3.86
N PRO A 2 8.93 -19.50 3.07
CA PRO A 2 9.12 -18.30 2.26
C PRO A 2 8.05 -18.24 1.16
N ALA A 3 7.50 -17.06 0.91
CA ALA A 3 6.50 -16.85 -0.13
C ALA A 3 7.07 -17.28 -1.50
N LYS A 4 6.36 -18.18 -2.20
CA LYS A 4 6.69 -18.59 -3.57
C LYS A 4 6.31 -17.46 -4.53
N ILE A 5 7.18 -16.45 -4.66
CA ILE A 5 7.06 -15.48 -5.74
C ILE A 5 7.57 -16.18 -7.01
N TYR A 6 6.66 -16.57 -7.90
CA TYR A 6 7.01 -17.11 -9.21
C TYR A 6 7.89 -16.08 -9.93
N ARG A 7 9.14 -16.44 -10.22
CA ARG A 7 10.15 -15.51 -10.76
C ARG A 7 9.78 -14.96 -12.14
N GLU A 8 9.01 -15.71 -12.94
CA GLU A 8 8.64 -15.35 -14.31
C GLU A 8 7.83 -14.05 -14.39
N ASN A 9 7.05 -13.72 -13.35
CA ASN A 9 6.25 -12.49 -13.29
C ASN A 9 6.67 -11.58 -12.12
N ALA A 10 7.88 -11.73 -11.59
CA ALA A 10 8.31 -10.97 -10.41
C ALA A 10 8.23 -9.44 -10.62
N ALA A 11 8.58 -8.95 -11.81
CA ALA A 11 8.51 -7.54 -12.16
C ALA A 11 7.06 -7.02 -12.21
N GLU A 12 6.17 -7.78 -12.85
CA GLU A 12 4.74 -7.46 -12.97
C GLU A 12 4.05 -7.51 -11.61
N ASN A 13 4.28 -8.57 -10.83
CA ASN A 13 3.77 -8.70 -9.47
C ASN A 13 4.21 -7.51 -8.60
N LEU A 14 5.48 -7.13 -8.69
CA LEU A 14 6.02 -5.99 -7.94
C LEU A 14 5.43 -4.67 -8.43
N ALA A 15 5.21 -4.49 -9.73
CA ALA A 15 4.50 -3.33 -10.27
C ALA A 15 3.06 -3.27 -9.75
N GLY A 16 2.32 -4.39 -9.78
CA GLY A 16 0.98 -4.51 -9.22
C GLY A 16 0.92 -4.16 -7.74
N LEU A 17 1.84 -4.71 -6.94
CA LEU A 17 1.97 -4.39 -5.51
C LEU A 17 2.22 -2.89 -5.27
N ARG A 18 3.10 -2.26 -6.05
CA ARG A 18 3.35 -0.81 -5.97
C ARG A 18 2.12 0.00 -6.31
N HIS A 19 1.40 -0.38 -7.37
CA HIS A 19 0.16 0.30 -7.76
C HIS A 19 -0.92 0.18 -6.70
N MET A 20 -1.11 -1.00 -6.11
CA MET A 20 -2.05 -1.22 -5.01
C MET A 20 -1.67 -0.36 -3.80
N ALA A 21 -0.42 -0.42 -3.34
CA ALA A 21 0.05 0.37 -2.19
C ALA A 21 -0.14 1.88 -2.42
N LEU A 22 0.18 2.37 -3.63
CA LEU A 22 -0.03 3.77 -3.99
C LEU A 22 -1.49 4.19 -3.91
N ASN A 23 -2.41 3.33 -4.37
CA ASN A 23 -3.85 3.60 -4.30
C ASN A 23 -4.35 3.60 -2.85
N MET A 24 -3.85 2.70 -1.99
CA MET A 24 -4.16 2.71 -0.55
C MET A 24 -3.71 4.01 0.12
N LEU A 25 -2.50 4.49 -0.18
CA LEU A 25 -1.99 5.77 0.35
C LEU A 25 -2.79 6.97 -0.16
N ARG A 26 -3.33 6.90 -1.39
CA ARG A 26 -4.21 7.94 -1.96
C ARG A 26 -5.62 7.92 -1.37
N ALA A 27 -6.14 6.75 -1.04
CA ALA A 27 -7.44 6.58 -0.39
C ALA A 27 -7.45 7.09 1.05
N GLU A 28 -6.30 7.04 1.73
CA GLU A 28 -6.13 7.64 3.05
C GLU A 28 -6.34 9.17 2.99
N THR A 29 -7.07 9.74 3.94
CA THR A 29 -7.62 11.10 3.84
C THR A 29 -6.70 12.23 4.33
N THR A 30 -5.55 11.91 4.94
CA THR A 30 -4.62 12.92 5.46
C THR A 30 -4.06 13.75 4.31
N LYS A 31 -4.16 15.09 4.42
CA LYS A 31 -3.71 16.05 3.41
C LYS A 31 -2.19 16.30 3.48
N ILE A 32 -1.41 15.25 3.25
CA ILE A 32 0.05 15.33 3.10
C ILE A 32 0.46 14.64 1.79
N SER A 33 1.68 14.90 1.34
CA SER A 33 2.21 14.29 0.11
C SER A 33 2.32 12.77 0.27
N VAL A 34 2.17 12.04 -0.84
CA VAL A 34 2.29 10.57 -0.85
C VAL A 34 3.63 10.08 -0.27
N PRO A 35 4.80 10.69 -0.57
CA PRO A 35 6.06 10.32 0.08
C PRO A 35 6.01 10.45 1.61
N MET A 36 5.42 11.53 2.14
CA MET A 36 5.28 11.68 3.60
C MET A 36 4.33 10.64 4.21
N LYS A 37 3.30 10.21 3.47
CA LYS A 37 2.45 9.10 3.91
C LYS A 37 3.24 7.79 3.95
N LEU A 38 4.08 7.54 2.95
CA LEU A 38 4.93 6.35 2.91
C LEU A 38 5.90 6.32 4.11
N GLU A 39 6.61 7.41 4.37
CA GLU A 39 7.48 7.53 5.55
C GLU A 39 6.70 7.30 6.85
N ARG A 40 5.52 7.91 6.98
CA ARG A 40 4.68 7.75 8.17
C ARG A 40 4.17 6.33 8.34
N CYS A 41 3.81 5.63 7.25
CA CYS A 41 3.48 4.21 7.28
C CYS A 41 4.64 3.36 7.80
N MET A 42 5.88 3.71 7.45
CA MET A 42 7.07 2.99 7.96
C MET A 42 7.39 3.31 9.43
N MET A 43 6.91 4.43 9.95
CA MET A 43 7.22 4.89 11.31
C MET A 43 6.10 4.65 12.34
N LYS A 44 4.83 4.56 11.90
CA LYS A 44 3.67 4.52 12.79
C LYS A 44 2.68 3.44 12.37
N ILE A 45 2.53 2.43 13.22
CA ILE A 45 1.60 1.31 13.01
C ILE A 45 0.15 1.83 12.86
N ASP A 46 -0.30 2.75 13.72
CA ASP A 46 -1.65 3.32 13.62
C ASP A 46 -1.91 4.03 12.28
N PHE A 47 -0.88 4.56 11.63
CA PHE A 47 -1.02 5.17 10.31
C PHE A 47 -1.05 4.09 9.23
N GLN A 48 -0.25 3.04 9.37
CA GLN A 48 -0.27 1.88 8.48
C GLN A 48 -1.65 1.20 8.47
N GLU A 49 -2.26 0.97 9.64
CA GLU A 49 -3.59 0.37 9.76
C GLU A 49 -4.67 1.23 9.09
N ARG A 50 -4.64 2.55 9.30
CA ARG A 50 -5.57 3.47 8.64
C ARG A 50 -5.43 3.45 7.13
N ALA A 51 -4.20 3.42 6.61
CA ALA A 51 -3.97 3.33 5.18
C ALA A 51 -4.49 2.01 4.60
N LEU A 52 -4.31 0.89 5.31
CA LEU A 52 -4.85 -0.41 4.92
C LEU A 52 -6.38 -0.42 4.91
N LEU A 53 -7.02 0.05 5.99
CA LEU A 53 -8.48 0.13 6.09
C LEU A 53 -9.08 1.03 5.01
N ALA A 54 -8.49 2.19 4.76
CA ALA A 54 -8.91 3.10 3.68
C ALA A 54 -8.76 2.42 2.30
N GLY A 55 -7.66 1.71 2.10
CA GLY A 55 -7.42 0.89 0.93
C GLY A 55 -8.49 -0.17 0.71
N PHE A 56 -8.76 -1.00 1.70
CA PHE A 56 -9.80 -2.04 1.63
C PHE A 56 -11.20 -1.47 1.42
N ALA A 57 -11.54 -0.39 2.10
CA ALA A 57 -12.82 0.29 1.89
C ALA A 57 -12.96 0.82 0.45
N SER A 58 -11.87 1.26 -0.18
CA SER A 58 -11.89 1.72 -1.58
C SER A 58 -12.07 0.57 -2.59
N MET A 59 -11.67 -0.65 -2.25
CA MET A 59 -11.78 -1.84 -3.10
C MET A 59 -13.09 -2.60 -2.94
N ALA A 60 -13.80 -2.41 -1.82
CA ALA A 60 -15.11 -3.02 -1.56
C ALA A 60 -16.28 -2.26 -2.22
N LYS A 61 -15.98 -1.23 -3.02
CA LYS A 61 -16.92 -0.38 -3.73
C LYS A 61 -17.02 -0.79 -5.19
#